data_AF-A0AAV7AFQ1-F1
#
_entry.id   AF-A0AAV7AFQ1-F1
#
_cell.length_a   1.000
_cell.length_b   1.000
_cell.length_c   1.000
_cell.angle_alpha   90.00
_cell.angle_beta   90.00
_cell.angle_gamma   90.00
#
_symmetry.space_group_name_H-M   'P 1'
#
loop_
_entity.id
_entity.type
_entity.pdbx_description
1 polymer ?
#
loop_
_entity_poly.entity_id
_entity_poly.type
_entity_poly.pdbx_seq_one_letter_code
_entity_poly.pdbx_strand_id
1 'polypeptide(L)'
;MKKALSGDLEKVIVGLLKTPAAFDAQELKSAMKGLGTDEATLTEILSTRSNDQLREIRTCYMQEYKVELEKNITSDTSEPFTGLLLALAKGKRERDSGIIDYGLIEQESKVVSDFV
;
A
#
# COMPACT_ATOMS: atom_id res chain seq x y z
N MET A 1 -6.70 -25.55 10.28
CA MET A 1 -6.02 -24.86 11.40
C MET A 1 -6.92 -23.92 12.21
N LYS A 2 -7.84 -23.14 11.60
CA LYS A 2 -8.77 -22.25 12.35
C LYS A 2 -9.61 -22.87 13.47
N LYS A 3 -9.75 -24.21 13.51
CA LYS A 3 -10.49 -24.91 14.57
C LYS A 3 -9.65 -25.28 15.81
N ALA A 4 -8.34 -25.04 15.76
CA ALA A 4 -7.40 -25.46 16.81
C ALA A 4 -6.68 -24.27 17.50
N LEU A 5 -6.77 -23.08 16.93
CA LEU A 5 -6.20 -21.84 17.47
C LEU A 5 -7.31 -20.81 17.61
N SER A 6 -7.13 -19.86 18.52
CA SER A 6 -8.07 -18.74 18.72
C SER A 6 -7.32 -17.45 19.06
N GLY A 7 -8.02 -16.32 18.94
CA GLY A 7 -7.50 -15.01 19.33
C GLY A 7 -6.30 -14.56 18.48
N ASP A 8 -5.37 -13.84 19.11
CA ASP A 8 -4.24 -13.23 18.39
C ASP A 8 -3.23 -14.27 17.88
N LEU A 9 -3.10 -15.41 18.57
CA LEU A 9 -2.27 -16.51 18.09
C LEU A 9 -2.78 -17.06 16.75
N GLU A 10 -4.10 -17.20 16.59
CA GLU A 10 -4.67 -17.60 15.30
C GLU A 10 -4.34 -16.61 14.19
N LYS A 11 -4.48 -15.30 14.45
CA LYS A 11 -4.19 -14.23 13.47
C LYS A 11 -2.73 -14.30 13.00
N VAL A 12 -1.79 -14.42 13.95
CA VAL A 12 -0.35 -14.51 13.64
C VAL A 12 -0.06 -15.74 12.79
N ILE A 13 -0.53 -16.92 13.20
CA ILE A 13 -0.25 -18.17 12.47
C ILE A 13 -0.89 -18.14 11.07
N VAL A 14 -2.12 -17.66 10.93
CA VAL A 14 -2.78 -17.55 9.63
C VAL A 14 -2.06 -16.53 8.73
N GLY A 15 -1.57 -15.43 9.30
CA GLY A 15 -0.75 -14.45 8.58
C GLY A 15 0.55 -15.05 8.06
N LEU A 16 1.28 -15.78 8.90
CA LEU A 16 2.56 -16.42 8.55
C LEU A 16 2.45 -17.51 7.48
N LEU A 17 1.25 -18.05 7.23
CA LEU A 17 1.02 -19.06 6.18
C LEU A 17 0.80 -18.44 4.80
N LYS A 18 0.73 -17.11 4.69
CA LYS A 18 0.53 -16.40 3.44
C LYS A 18 1.88 -15.98 2.86
N THR A 19 1.96 -15.97 1.54
CA THR A 19 3.05 -15.24 0.87
C THR A 19 2.99 -13.75 1.25
N PRO A 20 4.10 -13.00 1.27
CA PRO A 20 4.10 -11.59 1.63
C PRO A 20 3.06 -10.76 0.87
N ALA A 21 2.97 -10.90 -0.46
CA ALA A 21 2.01 -10.17 -1.28
C ALA A 21 0.54 -10.50 -0.95
N ALA A 22 0.24 -11.77 -0.64
CA ALA A 22 -1.11 -12.21 -0.27
C ALA A 22 -1.51 -11.73 1.14
N PHE A 23 -0.55 -11.64 2.07
CA PHE A 23 -0.80 -11.04 3.38
C PHE A 23 -1.11 -9.55 3.22
N ASP A 24 -0.24 -8.79 2.55
CA ASP A 24 -0.44 -7.36 2.31
C ASP A 24 -1.76 -7.08 1.54
N ALA A 25 -2.09 -7.89 0.53
CA ALA A 25 -3.35 -7.74 -0.20
C ALA A 25 -4.58 -7.94 0.71
N GLN A 26 -4.54 -8.91 1.62
CA GLN A 26 -5.61 -9.14 2.58
C GLN A 26 -5.74 -8.02 3.59
N GLU A 27 -4.62 -7.50 4.12
CA GLU A 27 -4.65 -6.40 5.07
C GLU A 27 -5.18 -5.12 4.40
N LEU A 28 -4.77 -4.82 3.16
CA LEU A 28 -5.36 -3.73 2.36
C LEU A 28 -6.86 -3.93 2.15
N LYS A 29 -7.31 -5.15 1.84
CA LYS A 29 -8.73 -5.43 1.65
C LYS A 29 -9.52 -5.25 2.94
N SER A 30 -8.92 -5.62 4.07
CA SER A 30 -9.54 -5.52 5.40
C SER A 30 -9.60 -4.07 5.87
N ALA A 31 -8.57 -3.27 5.57
CA ALA A 31 -8.52 -1.85 5.87
C ALA A 31 -9.59 -1.03 5.13
N MET A 32 -10.04 -1.51 3.96
CA MET A 32 -11.12 -0.92 3.16
C MET A 32 -12.44 -1.69 3.27
N LYS A 33 -12.71 -2.29 4.44
CA LYS A 33 -13.92 -3.07 4.66
C LYS A 33 -14.79 -2.41 5.72
N GLY A 34 -15.89 -1.79 5.29
CA GLY A 34 -17.00 -1.42 6.17
C GLY A 34 -17.35 0.06 6.13
N LEU A 35 -17.94 0.55 7.22
CA LEU A 35 -18.27 1.97 7.39
C LEU A 35 -17.05 2.69 7.96
N GLY A 36 -16.16 3.13 7.08
CA GLY A 36 -14.90 3.78 7.41
C GLY A 36 -13.70 2.99 6.91
N THR A 37 -12.53 3.63 6.99
CA THR A 37 -11.28 3.14 6.39
C THR A 37 -10.19 3.15 7.44
N ASP A 38 -9.44 2.06 7.55
CA ASP A 38 -8.22 2.03 8.35
C ASP A 38 -7.07 2.68 7.56
N GLU A 39 -7.04 4.02 7.62
CA GLU A 39 -6.07 4.84 6.90
C GLU A 39 -4.62 4.57 7.35
N ALA A 40 -4.43 4.15 8.60
CA ALA A 40 -3.10 3.84 9.13
C ALA A 40 -2.51 2.61 8.43
N THR A 41 -3.28 1.52 8.33
CA THR A 41 -2.85 0.30 7.63
C THR A 41 -2.62 0.56 6.13
N LEU A 42 -3.51 1.31 5.47
CA LEU A 42 -3.32 1.69 4.06
C LEU A 42 -2.01 2.47 3.85
N THR A 43 -1.78 3.48 4.70
CA THR A 43 -0.59 4.33 4.62
C THR A 43 0.66 3.51 4.89
N GLU A 44 0.66 2.68 5.93
CA GLU A 44 1.80 1.83 6.28
C GLU A 44 2.20 0.95 5.10
N ILE A 45 1.27 0.19 4.53
CA ILE A 45 1.57 -0.74 3.44
C ILE A 45 1.99 0.00 2.17
N LEU A 46 1.24 1.01 1.73
CA LEU A 46 1.49 1.67 0.45
C LEU A 46 2.73 2.59 0.47
N SER A 47 3.09 3.15 1.62
CA SER A 47 4.26 4.02 1.74
C SER A 47 5.58 3.26 1.89
N THR A 48 5.57 2.07 2.52
CA THR A 48 6.79 1.33 2.87
C THR A 48 7.18 0.24 1.87
N ARG A 49 6.24 -0.25 1.06
CA ARG A 49 6.52 -1.32 0.09
C ARG A 49 7.26 -0.76 -1.13
N SER A 50 8.23 -1.53 -1.62
CA SER A 50 8.99 -1.22 -2.84
C SER A 50 8.12 -1.32 -4.09
N ASN A 51 8.62 -0.76 -5.21
CA ASN A 51 7.95 -0.84 -6.50
C ASN A 51 7.62 -2.27 -6.94
N ASP A 52 8.54 -3.21 -6.71
CA ASP A 52 8.37 -4.60 -7.14
C ASP A 52 7.37 -5.33 -6.23
N GLN A 53 7.42 -5.09 -4.90
CA GLN A 53 6.41 -5.59 -3.96
C GLN A 53 5.00 -5.07 -4.27
N LEU A 54 4.84 -3.77 -4.58
CA LEU A 54 3.54 -3.19 -4.92
C LEU A 54 2.93 -3.80 -6.19
N ARG A 55 3.76 -4.18 -7.17
CA ARG A 55 3.27 -4.91 -8.36
C ARG A 55 2.78 -6.31 -8.02
N GLU A 56 3.49 -7.02 -7.15
CA GLU A 56 3.06 -8.34 -6.69
C GLU A 56 1.76 -8.26 -5.88
N ILE A 57 1.66 -7.28 -4.97
CA ILE A 57 0.45 -7.02 -4.18
C ILE A 57 -0.74 -6.75 -5.09
N ARG A 58 -0.61 -5.85 -6.08
CA ARG A 58 -1.69 -5.56 -7.04
C ARG A 58 -2.12 -6.80 -7.83
N THR A 59 -1.15 -7.60 -8.26
CA THR A 59 -1.41 -8.87 -8.97
C THR A 59 -2.19 -9.82 -8.07
N CYS A 60 -1.74 -10.02 -6.83
CA CYS A 60 -2.37 -10.92 -5.87
C CYS A 60 -3.78 -10.44 -5.48
N TYR A 61 -3.94 -9.14 -5.21
CA TYR A 61 -5.21 -8.50 -4.87
C TYR A 61 -6.25 -8.70 -5.98
N MET A 62 -5.87 -8.47 -7.24
CA MET A 62 -6.75 -8.70 -8.39
C MET A 62 -7.11 -10.19 -8.54
N GLN A 63 -6.14 -11.09 -8.33
CA GLN A 63 -6.40 -12.54 -8.38
C GLN A 63 -7.35 -13.00 -7.28
N GLU A 64 -7.22 -12.49 -6.05
CA GLU A 64 -8.01 -12.93 -4.90
C GLU A 64 -9.41 -12.30 -4.87
N TYR A 65 -9.51 -10.98 -5.11
CA TYR A 65 -10.75 -10.22 -4.93
C TYR A 65 -11.47 -9.85 -6.23
N LYS A 66 -10.87 -10.17 -7.39
CA LYS A 66 -11.45 -9.91 -8.73
C LYS A 66 -11.81 -8.45 -8.97
N VAL A 67 -11.09 -7.54 -8.31
CA VAL A 67 -11.22 -6.10 -8.44
C VAL A 67 -9.83 -5.48 -8.30
N GLU A 68 -9.58 -4.40 -9.04
CA GLU A 68 -8.32 -3.66 -8.93
C GLU A 68 -8.20 -3.00 -7.55
N LEU A 69 -7.00 -3.01 -6.99
CA LEU A 69 -6.70 -2.37 -5.70
C LEU A 69 -7.07 -0.89 -5.74
N GLU A 70 -6.67 -0.21 -6.81
CA GLU A 70 -6.94 1.20 -7.06
C GLU A 70 -8.43 1.53 -7.04
N LYS A 71 -9.26 0.66 -7.60
CA LYS A 71 -10.71 0.86 -7.60
C LYS A 71 -11.28 0.82 -6.19
N ASN A 72 -10.77 -0.04 -5.32
CA ASN A 72 -11.16 -0.05 -3.91
C ASN A 72 -10.61 1.15 -3.15
N ILE A 73 -9.37 1.58 -3.41
CA ILE A 73 -8.83 2.82 -2.82
C ILE A 73 -9.74 4.01 -3.18
N THR A 74 -10.13 4.17 -4.45
CA THR A 74 -11.01 5.25 -4.88
C THR A 74 -12.40 5.19 -4.26
N SER A 75 -12.96 4.00 -4.02
CA SER A 75 -14.30 3.88 -3.43
C SER A 75 -14.33 4.12 -1.92
N ASP A 76 -13.22 3.83 -1.23
CA ASP A 76 -13.13 3.87 0.24
C ASP A 76 -12.40 5.11 0.80
N THR A 77 -11.90 5.99 -0.05
CA THR A 77 -11.19 7.20 0.39
C THR A 77 -11.73 8.45 -0.30
N SER A 78 -11.37 9.61 0.22
CA SER A 78 -11.73 10.91 -0.36
C SER A 78 -10.48 11.71 -0.69
N GLU A 79 -10.58 12.57 -1.71
CA GLU A 79 -9.50 13.49 -2.06
C GLU A 79 -9.23 14.50 -0.93
N PRO A 80 -7.98 14.94 -0.72
CA PRO A 80 -6.79 14.68 -1.54
C PRO A 80 -6.06 13.36 -1.21
N PHE A 81 -6.51 12.64 -0.18
CA PHE A 81 -5.84 11.44 0.31
C PHE A 81 -5.87 10.30 -0.72
N THR A 82 -6.98 10.15 -1.43
CA THR A 82 -7.12 9.20 -2.56
C THR A 82 -6.01 9.39 -3.59
N GLY A 83 -5.77 10.63 -4.04
CA GLY A 83 -4.72 10.93 -5.01
C GLY A 83 -3.33 10.47 -4.57
N LEU A 84 -2.97 10.71 -3.30
CA LEU A 84 -1.70 10.26 -2.73
C LEU A 84 -1.58 8.73 -2.70
N LEU A 85 -2.60 8.03 -2.20
CA LEU A 85 -2.58 6.58 -2.12
C LEU A 85 -2.50 5.92 -3.50
N LEU A 86 -3.22 6.46 -4.49
CA LEU A 86 -3.15 5.98 -5.87
C LEU A 86 -1.78 6.22 -6.50
N ALA A 87 -1.12 7.34 -6.19
CA ALA A 87 0.24 7.62 -6.66
C ALA A 87 1.23 6.59 -6.08
N LEU A 88 1.14 6.29 -4.78
CA LEU A 88 1.96 5.28 -4.13
C LEU A 88 1.70 3.88 -4.69
N ALA A 89 0.43 3.46 -4.75
CA ALA A 89 0.02 2.11 -5.17
C ALA A 89 0.53 1.73 -6.57
N LYS A 90 0.70 2.69 -7.48
CA LYS A 90 1.23 2.43 -8.83
C LYS A 90 2.60 1.78 -8.84
N GLY A 91 3.43 1.93 -7.80
CA GLY A 91 4.74 1.30 -7.70
C GLY A 91 5.69 1.70 -8.84
N LYS A 92 5.68 2.99 -9.19
CA LYS A 92 6.49 3.61 -10.25
C LYS A 92 7.40 4.72 -9.71
N ARG A 93 7.83 4.64 -8.46
CA ARG A 93 8.83 5.58 -7.91
C ARG A 93 10.11 5.48 -8.73
N GLU A 94 10.79 6.59 -8.97
CA GLU A 94 12.06 6.59 -9.68
C GLU A 94 13.06 5.66 -8.95
N ARG A 95 13.79 4.85 -9.74
CA ARG A 95 14.83 3.99 -9.18
C ARG A 95 16.12 4.79 -9.12
N ASP A 96 16.95 4.48 -8.13
CA ASP A 96 18.29 5.07 -8.00
C ASP A 96 19.08 4.89 -9.30
N SER A 97 19.48 6.01 -9.90
CA SER A 97 20.29 6.06 -11.11
C SER A 97 21.78 5.92 -10.82
N GLY A 98 22.18 5.99 -9.54
CA GLY A 98 23.57 6.10 -9.10
C GLY A 98 24.20 7.47 -9.37
N ILE A 99 23.43 8.43 -9.90
CA ILE A 99 23.87 9.78 -10.23
C ILE A 99 23.19 10.77 -9.30
N ILE A 100 23.98 11.62 -8.64
CA ILE A 100 23.46 12.70 -7.80
C ILE A 100 23.17 13.92 -8.67
N ASP A 101 21.89 14.26 -8.83
CA ASP A 101 21.44 15.49 -9.49
C ASP A 101 21.27 16.61 -8.46
N TYR A 102 22.34 17.37 -8.23
CA TYR A 102 22.34 18.51 -7.29
C TYR A 102 21.38 19.63 -7.72
N GLY A 103 21.16 19.81 -9.03
CA GLY A 103 20.25 20.84 -9.53
C GLY A 103 18.80 20.50 -9.22
N LEU A 104 18.41 19.24 -9.41
CA LEU A 104 17.09 18.75 -9.01
C LEU A 104 16.88 18.82 -7.50
N ILE A 105 17.88 18.46 -6.69
CA ILE A 105 17.80 18.54 -5.22
C ILE A 105 17.50 19.98 -4.77
N GLU A 106 18.21 20.97 -5.30
CA GLU A 106 17.97 22.38 -4.96
C GLU A 106 16.57 22.83 -5.39
N GLN A 107 16.16 22.47 -6.61
CA GLN A 107 14.84 22.80 -7.14
C GLN A 107 13.72 22.20 -6.29
N GLU A 108 13.76 20.90 -5.98
CA GLU A 108 12.73 20.21 -5.19
C GLU A 108 12.71 20.70 -3.74
N SER A 109 13.87 20.96 -3.13
CA SER A 109 13.95 21.54 -1.77
C SER A 109 13.24 22.89 -1.69
N LYS A 110 13.40 23.74 -2.72
CA LYS A 110 12.73 25.03 -2.79
C LYS A 110 11.23 24.86 -2.97
N VAL A 111 10.80 24.00 -3.89
CA VAL A 111 9.37 23.72 -4.13
C VAL A 111 8.70 23.27 -2.83
N VAL A 112 9.27 22.28 -2.13
CA VAL A 112 8.69 21.76 -0.88
C VAL A 112 8.64 22.84 0.21
N SER A 113 9.67 23.69 0.31
CA SER A 113 9.70 24.78 1.29
C SER A 113 8.66 25.86 1.02
N ASP A 114 8.28 26.09 -0.24
CA ASP A 114 7.23 27.05 -0.60
C ASP A 114 5.81 26.53 -0.24
N PHE A 115 5.65 25.24 0.04
CA PHE A 115 4.38 24.62 0.45
C PHE A 115 4.19 24.48 1.97
N VAL A 116 5.22 24.71 2.79
CA VAL A 116 5.21 24.55 4.26
C VAL A 116 5.32 25.91 4.93
#